data_AF-A0A1G8XID7-F1
#
_entry.id   AF-A0A1G8XID7-F1
#
_cell.length_a   1.000
_cell.length_b   1.000
_cell.length_c   1.000
_cell.angle_alpha   90.00
_cell.angle_beta   90.00
_cell.angle_gamma   90.00
#
_symmetry.space_group_name_H-M   'P 1'
#
loop_
_entity.id
_entity.type
_entity.pdbx_description
1 polymer ?
#
loop_
_entity_poly.entity_id
_entity_poly.type
_entity_poly.pdbx_seq_one_letter_code
_entity_poly.pdbx_strand_id
1 'polypeptide(L)' 'MKESLLEILCCPLDKHDLELEDAEYATDDDGDETDEIVAGVLVCSECGERYPIEDGIPNLLPPDMREETPA' A
#
# COMPACT_ATOMS: atom_id res chain seq x y z
N MET A 1 -7.11 -3.41 3.88
CA MET A 1 -7.03 -1.93 3.96
C MET A 1 -8.17 -1.31 3.17
N LYS A 2 -8.82 -0.24 3.65
CA LYS A 2 -9.89 0.43 2.87
C LYS A 2 -9.31 1.39 1.83
N GLU A 3 -9.96 1.53 0.67
CA GLU A 3 -9.52 2.46 -0.38
C GLU A 3 -9.58 3.92 0.11
N SER A 4 -10.60 4.25 0.90
CA SER A 4 -10.79 5.57 1.53
C SER A 4 -9.60 6.02 2.40
N LEU A 5 -8.73 5.11 2.82
CA LEU A 5 -7.53 5.45 3.58
C LEU A 5 -6.43 6.05 2.68
N LEU A 6 -6.44 5.77 1.38
CA LEU A 6 -5.50 6.34 0.41
C LEU A 6 -5.65 7.85 0.29
N GLU A 7 -6.87 8.36 0.44
CA GLU A 7 -7.20 9.80 0.37
C GLU A 7 -6.52 10.63 1.48
N ILE A 8 -6.08 9.98 2.57
CA ILE A 8 -5.40 10.64 3.69
C ILE A 8 -3.93 10.22 3.83
N LEU A 9 -3.49 9.22 3.08
CA LEU A 9 -2.11 8.73 3.11
C LEU A 9 -1.24 9.57 2.18
N CYS A 10 -0.03 9.85 2.65
CA CYS A 10 0.98 10.58 1.90
C CYS A 10 2.34 9.93 2.10
N CYS A 11 3.27 10.19 1.19
CA CYS A 11 4.61 9.64 1.28
C CYS A 11 5.30 10.11 2.58
N PRO A 12 5.87 9.20 3.39
CA PRO A 12 6.58 9.57 4.63
C PRO A 12 7.86 10.40 4.40
N LEU A 13 8.42 10.37 3.19
CA LEU A 13 9.63 11.11 2.82
C LEU A 13 9.30 12.53 2.37
N ASP A 14 8.43 12.66 1.37
CA ASP A 14 8.19 13.93 0.66
C ASP A 14 6.74 14.44 0.76
N LYS A 15 5.86 13.70 1.45
CA LYS A 15 4.44 14.03 1.67
C LYS A 15 3.59 14.21 0.41
N HIS A 16 4.07 13.70 -0.73
CA HIS A 16 3.31 13.64 -1.96
C HIS A 16 2.29 12.51 -1.97
N ASP A 17 1.39 12.58 -2.95
CA ASP A 17 0.37 11.57 -3.22
C ASP A 17 0.97 10.22 -3.61
N LEU A 18 0.33 9.16 -3.14
CA LEU A 18 0.68 7.77 -3.40
C LEU A 18 -0.32 7.19 -4.41
N GLU A 19 0.18 6.58 -5.47
CA GLU A 19 -0.62 5.88 -6.47
C GLU A 19 -0.66 4.39 -6.14
N LEU A 20 -1.85 3.79 -6.12
CA LEU A 20 -2.00 2.35 -5.89
C LEU A 20 -1.86 1.60 -7.22
N GLU A 21 -0.85 0.74 -7.31
CA GLU A 21 -0.65 -0.23 -8.38
C GLU A 21 -0.93 -1.66 -7.89
N ASP A 22 -1.31 -2.55 -8.81
CA ASP A 22 -1.52 -3.99 -8.56
C ASP A 22 -2.45 -4.30 -7.36
N ALA A 23 -3.47 -3.46 -7.15
CA ALA A 23 -4.44 -3.62 -6.07
C ALA A 23 -5.24 -4.93 -6.22
N GLU A 24 -5.22 -5.73 -5.16
CA GLU A 24 -6.04 -6.92 -5.03
C GLU A 24 -7.08 -6.67 -3.93
N TYR A 25 -8.35 -6.83 -4.25
CA TYR A 25 -9.48 -6.56 -3.36
C TYR A 25 -10.04 -7.87 -2.79
N ALA A 26 -10.44 -7.86 -1.53
CA ALA A 26 -11.10 -8.97 -0.88
C ALA A 26 -12.45 -9.22 -1.54
N THR A 27 -12.80 -10.49 -1.65
CA THR A 27 -14.09 -10.93 -2.16
C THR A 27 -14.97 -11.35 -0.97
N ASP A 28 -16.23 -10.94 -0.97
CA ASP A 28 -17.20 -11.38 0.04
C ASP A 28 -17.66 -12.84 -0.21
N ASP A 29 -18.44 -13.42 0.69
CA ASP A 29 -18.92 -14.82 0.61
C ASP A 29 -19.76 -15.08 -0.67
N ASP A 30 -20.40 -14.02 -1.19
CA ASP A 30 -21.18 -14.04 -2.43
C ASP A 30 -20.32 -13.95 -3.71
N GLY A 31 -19.00 -13.75 -3.59
CA GLY A 31 -18.10 -13.65 -4.74
C GLY A 31 -17.96 -12.24 -5.34
N ASP A 32 -18.45 -11.20 -4.65
CA ASP A 32 -18.35 -9.79 -5.08
C ASP A 32 -17.10 -9.11 -4.51
N GLU A 33 -16.42 -8.29 -5.32
CA GLU A 33 -15.27 -7.48 -4.88
C GLU A 33 -15.71 -6.40 -3.90
N THR A 34 -14.95 -6.25 -2.81
CA THR A 34 -15.22 -5.26 -1.76
C THR A 34 -14.19 -4.13 -1.79
N ASP A 35 -14.45 -3.06 -1.04
CA ASP A 35 -13.52 -1.92 -0.84
C ASP A 35 -12.24 -2.30 -0.04
N GLU A 36 -12.12 -3.57 0.38
CA GLU A 36 -11.01 -4.04 1.20
C GLU A 36 -9.84 -4.52 0.35
N ILE A 37 -8.79 -3.72 0.23
CA ILE A 37 -7.53 -4.07 -0.41
C ILE A 37 -6.77 -5.08 0.48
N VAL A 38 -6.47 -6.27 -0.06
CA VAL A 38 -5.71 -7.34 0.61
C VAL A 38 -4.25 -7.39 0.16
N ALA A 39 -3.97 -6.98 -1.09
CA ALA A 39 -2.61 -6.86 -1.60
C ALA A 39 -2.50 -5.69 -2.59
N GLY A 40 -1.27 -5.24 -2.86
CA GLY A 40 -1.00 -4.16 -3.81
C GLY A 40 0.30 -3.43 -3.52
N VAL A 41 0.58 -2.35 -4.24
CA VAL A 41 1.78 -1.54 -4.07
C VAL A 41 1.44 -0.06 -4.16
N LEU A 42 1.79 0.72 -3.14
CA LEU A 42 1.70 2.17 -3.20
C LEU A 42 2.99 2.74 -3.77
N VAL A 43 2.90 3.52 -4.84
CA VAL A 43 4.03 4.12 -5.52
C VAL A 43 3.95 5.63 -5.38
N CYS A 44 5.01 6.25 -4.86
CA CYS A 44 5.08 7.70 -4.81
C CYS A 44 5.43 8.27 -6.19
N SER A 45 4.63 9.20 -6.67
CA SER A 45 4.81 9.86 -7.98
C SER A 45 6.08 10.72 -8.06
N GLU A 46 6.57 11.24 -6.93
CA GLU A 46 7.77 12.11 -6.89
C GLU A 46 9.06 11.35 -6.58
N CYS A 47 9.11 10.61 -5.46
CA CYS A 47 10.34 9.92 -5.06
C CYS A 47 10.49 8.54 -5.71
N GLY A 48 9.43 8.00 -6.32
CA GLY A 48 9.43 6.67 -6.97
C GLY A 48 9.48 5.50 -5.98
N GLU A 49 9.31 5.77 -4.67
CA GLU A 49 9.34 4.75 -3.63
C GLU A 49 8.12 3.84 -3.75
N ARG A 50 8.33 2.54 -3.56
CA ARG A 50 7.30 1.51 -3.65
C ARG A 50 7.04 0.92 -2.27
N TYR A 51 5.81 0.96 -1.80
CA TYR A 51 5.39 0.45 -0.49
C TYR A 51 4.43 -0.73 -0.70
N PRO A 52 4.87 -1.97 -0.48
CA PRO A 52 4.02 -3.14 -0.67
C PRO A 52 2.90 -3.19 0.38
N ILE A 53 1.75 -3.70 -0.03
CA ILE A 53 0.60 -4.00 0.82
C ILE A 53 0.49 -5.52 0.89
N GLU A 54 0.52 -6.06 2.10
CA GLU A 54 0.39 -7.49 2.37
C GLU A 54 -0.62 -7.69 3.51
N ASP A 55 -1.52 -8.66 3.38
CA ASP A 55 -2.60 -8.93 4.36
C ASP A 55 -3.48 -7.70 4.64
N GLY A 56 -3.59 -6.81 3.64
CA GLY A 56 -4.28 -5.53 3.76
C GLY A 56 -3.60 -4.54 4.71
N ILE A 57 -2.31 -4.70 4.99
CA ILE A 57 -1.47 -3.79 5.77
C ILE A 57 -0.42 -3.14 4.86
N PRO A 58 -0.50 -1.83 4.58
CA PRO A 58 0.50 -1.14 3.77
C PRO A 58 1.81 -0.94 4.56
N ASN A 59 2.92 -1.44 4.02
CA ASN A 59 4.24 -1.26 4.61
C ASN A 59 4.87 0.07 4.16
N LEU A 60 4.48 1.16 4.84
CA LEU A 60 4.99 2.52 4.61
C LEU A 60 6.35 2.79 5.26
N LEU A 61 7.08 1.77 5.71
CA LEU A 61 8.42 1.98 6.23
C LEU A 61 9.35 2.43 5.09
N PRO A 62 10.31 3.33 5.34
CA PRO A 62 11.35 3.62 4.37
C PRO A 62 12.14 2.34 4.06
N PRO A 63 12.64 2.17 2.82
CA PRO A 63 13.35 0.97 2.39
C PRO A 63 14.55 0.64 3.31
N ASP A 64 15.27 1.66 3.78
CA ASP A 64 16.36 1.54 4.78
C ASP A 64 15.96 0.83 6.08
N MET A 65 14.66 0.76 6.40
CA MET A 65 14.14 0.10 7.60
C MET A 65 13.30 -1.15 7.29
N ARG A 66 13.03 -1.44 6.01
CA ARG A 66 12.36 -2.68 5.58
C ARG A 66 13.29 -3.87 5.49
N GLU A 67 14.60 -3.62 5.40
CA GLU A 67 15.62 -4.64 5.57
C GLU A 67 15.67 -5.07 7.04
N GLU A 68 14.82 -6.02 7.43
CA GLU A 68 15.25 -7.00 8.42
C GLU A 68 16.45 -7.71 7.79
N THR A 69 17.64 -7.16 7.97
CA THR A 69 18.91 -7.74 7.50
C THR A 69 19.02 -9.13 8.13
N PRO A 70 18.89 -10.26 7.39
CA PRO A 70 19.50 -11.48 7.89
C PRO A 70 21.01 -11.28 7.69
N ALA A 71 21.70 -11.11 8.82
CA ALA A 71 23.15 -11.14 8.91
C ALA A 71 23.74 -12.47 8.39
#